data_AF-A0A959TB25-F1
#
_entry.id   AF-A0A959TB25-F1
#
_cell.length_a   1.000
_cell.length_b   1.000
_cell.length_c   1.000
_cell.angle_alpha   90.00
_cell.angle_beta   90.00
_cell.angle_gamma   90.00
#
_symmetry.space_group_name_H-M   'P 1'
#
loop_
_entity.id
_entity.type
_entity.pdbx_description
1 polymer ?
#
loop_
_entity_poly.entity_id
_entity_poly.type
_entity_poly.pdbx_seq_one_letter_code
_entity_poly.pdbx_strand_id
1 'polypeptide(L)'
;DLTTRYADQAGRIPRESLVKGLELVAQCDGQYKGTKEPRLLVELLLLRLCALAGRTEGASLSEEKKSPDVPIAAPRPARSVPARP
;
A
#
# COMPACT_ATOMS: atom_id res chain seq x y z
N ASP A 1 17.02 3.57 -22.11
CA ASP A 1 18.10 3.54 -21.13
C ASP A 1 17.53 3.19 -19.75
N LEU A 2 17.82 1.99 -19.22
CA LEU A 2 17.27 1.52 -17.94
C LEU A 2 17.80 2.35 -16.76
N THR A 3 19.06 2.76 -16.83
CA THR A 3 19.73 3.57 -15.81
C THR A 3 18.99 4.89 -15.61
N THR A 4 18.64 5.57 -16.71
CA THR A 4 17.87 6.82 -16.65
C THR A 4 16.50 6.63 -16.02
N ARG A 5 15.79 5.53 -16.36
CA ARG A 5 14.46 5.25 -15.78
C ARG A 5 14.52 5.01 -14.27
N TYR A 6 15.51 4.27 -13.80
CA TYR A 6 15.72 4.03 -12.37
C TYR A 6 16.15 5.30 -11.64
N ALA A 7 16.98 6.14 -12.26
CA ALA A 7 17.37 7.44 -11.70
C ALA A 7 16.16 8.37 -11.52
N ASP A 8 15.30 8.48 -12.54
CA ASP A 8 14.06 9.26 -12.48
C ASP A 8 13.11 8.77 -11.38
N GLN A 9 12.99 7.45 -11.21
CA GLN A 9 12.14 6.85 -10.18
C GLN A 9 12.71 7.10 -8.77
N ALA A 10 14.01 6.91 -8.58
CA ALA A 10 14.67 7.17 -7.31
C ALA A 10 14.56 8.64 -6.90
N GLY A 11 14.58 9.57 -7.86
CA GLY A 11 14.40 11.00 -7.60
C GLY A 11 13.01 11.39 -7.09
N ARG A 12 11.98 10.54 -7.27
CA ARG A 12 10.60 10.81 -6.83
C ARG A 12 10.30 10.30 -5.42
N ILE A 13 11.20 9.54 -4.81
CA ILE A 13 10.99 8.89 -3.52
C ILE A 13 12.07 9.39 -2.55
N PRO A 14 11.74 9.76 -1.31
CA PRO A 14 12.74 10.15 -0.33
C PRO A 14 13.71 9.01 -0.06
N ARG A 15 14.98 9.38 0.14
CA ARG A 15 16.04 8.44 0.48
C ARG A 15 15.69 7.55 1.68
N GLU A 16 15.12 8.12 2.74
CA GLU A 16 14.70 7.39 3.94
C GLU A 16 13.67 6.29 3.62
N SER A 17 12.72 6.57 2.72
CA SER A 17 11.73 5.59 2.27
C SER A 17 12.36 4.50 1.42
N LEU A 18 13.37 4.82 0.60
CA LEU A 18 14.12 3.81 -0.15
C LEU A 18 14.89 2.86 0.78
N VAL A 19 15.58 3.40 1.79
CA VAL A 19 16.34 2.60 2.76
C VAL A 19 15.41 1.67 3.55
N LYS A 20 14.31 2.20 4.10
CA LYS A 20 13.31 1.38 4.81
C LYS A 20 12.64 0.34 3.92
N GLY A 21 12.37 0.69 2.66
CA GLY A 21 11.82 -0.25 1.68
C GLY A 21 12.76 -1.43 1.43
N LEU A 22 14.06 -1.17 1.28
CA LEU A 22 15.08 -2.20 1.12
C LEU A 22 15.19 -3.13 2.33
N GLU A 23 15.12 -2.59 3.54
CA GLU A 23 15.11 -3.39 4.77
C GLU A 23 13.91 -4.35 4.82
N LEU A 24 12.71 -3.86 4.50
CA LEU A 24 11.50 -4.69 4.45
C LEU A 24 11.62 -5.81 3.41
N VAL A 25 12.18 -5.52 2.24
CA VAL A 25 12.39 -6.52 1.18
C VAL A 25 13.41 -7.57 1.64
N ALA A 26 14.53 -7.15 2.24
CA ALA A 26 15.54 -8.07 2.75
C ALA A 26 14.98 -9.00 3.85
N GLN A 27 14.13 -8.47 4.73
CA GLN A 27 13.45 -9.27 5.75
C GLN A 27 12.50 -10.31 5.12
N CYS A 28 11.72 -9.90 4.11
CA CYS A 28 10.81 -10.79 3.40
C CYS A 28 11.58 -11.91 2.68
N ASP A 29 12.68 -11.58 2.01
CA ASP A 29 13.51 -12.55 1.30
C ASP A 29 14.08 -13.61 2.26
N GLY A 30 14.59 -13.17 3.41
CA GLY A 30 15.07 -14.09 4.46
C GLY A 30 13.98 -15.02 5.01
N GLN A 31 12.72 -14.57 5.07
CA GLN A 31 11.58 -15.36 5.54
C GLN A 31 10.93 -16.22 4.44
N TYR A 32 11.18 -15.91 3.17
CA TYR A 32 10.45 -16.47 2.03
C TYR A 32 10.54 -18.00 1.93
N LYS A 33 11.73 -18.57 2.17
CA LYS A 33 11.93 -20.03 2.14
C LYS A 33 11.40 -20.76 3.38
N GLY A 34 11.22 -20.05 4.50
CA GLY A 34 10.83 -20.62 5.79
C GLY A 34 9.33 -20.54 6.10
N THR A 35 8.59 -19.71 5.36
CA THR A 35 7.16 -19.53 5.59
C THR A 35 6.34 -20.65 4.94
N LYS A 36 5.23 -21.03 5.59
CA LYS A 36 4.23 -21.94 5.03
C LYS A 36 3.35 -21.25 3.98
N GLU A 37 3.33 -19.91 3.99
CA GLU A 37 2.46 -19.08 3.15
C GLU A 37 3.27 -17.99 2.44
N PRO A 38 4.05 -18.33 1.41
CA PRO A 38 4.93 -17.37 0.72
C PRO A 38 4.18 -16.27 -0.01
N ARG A 39 2.98 -16.58 -0.52
CA ARG A 39 2.11 -15.60 -1.18
C ARG A 39 1.65 -14.51 -0.20
N LEU A 40 1.15 -14.92 0.96
CA LEU A 40 0.68 -14.00 1.99
C LEU A 40 1.81 -13.10 2.51
N LEU A 41 3.01 -13.66 2.69
CA LEU A 41 4.20 -12.91 3.10
C LEU A 41 4.50 -11.76 2.11
N VAL A 42 4.47 -12.05 0.81
CA VAL A 42 4.71 -11.05 -0.24
C VAL A 42 3.56 -10.03 -0.31
N GLU A 43 2.31 -10.47 -0.18
CA GLU A 43 1.15 -9.56 -0.13
C GLU A 43 1.27 -8.55 1.02
N LEU A 44 1.69 -9.02 2.20
CA LEU A 44 1.92 -8.16 3.36
C LEU A 44 3.10 -7.20 3.15
N LEU A 45 4.19 -7.65 2.52
CA LEU A 45 5.31 -6.79 2.14
C LEU A 45 4.84 -5.66 1.22
N LEU A 46 4.08 -5.96 0.18
CA LEU A 46 3.58 -4.97 -0.78
C LEU A 46 2.70 -3.92 -0.11
N LEU A 47 1.80 -4.33 0.80
CA LEU A 47 0.99 -3.39 1.58
C LEU A 47 1.87 -2.45 2.43
N ARG A 48 2.91 -2.98 3.08
CA ARG A 48 3.85 -2.17 3.88
C ARG A 48 4.64 -1.18 3.01
N LEU A 49 5.08 -1.59 1.82
CA LEU A 49 5.77 -0.71 0.87
C LEU A 49 4.84 0.41 0.36
N CYS A 50 3.58 0.10 0.05
CA CYS A 50 2.59 1.11 -0.34
C CYS A 50 2.32 2.12 0.80
N ALA A 51 2.20 1.65 2.05
CA ALA A 51 2.04 2.53 3.20
C ALA A 51 3.24 3.47 3.41
N LEU A 52 4.45 2.97 3.12
CA LEU A 52 5.68 3.76 3.19
C LEU A 52 5.72 4.86 2.13
N ALA A 53 5.26 4.58 0.92
CA ALA A 53 5.14 5.56 -0.16
C ALA A 53 4.06 6.62 0.16
N GLY A 54 2.90 6.20 0.66
CA GLY A 54 1.78 7.10 0.99
C GLY A 54 2.08 8.12 2.09
N ARG A 55 3.00 7.81 3.02
CA ARG A 55 3.43 8.75 4.06
C ARG A 55 4.21 9.96 3.51
N THR A 56 4.66 9.88 2.27
CA THR A 56 5.36 10.96 1.58
C THR A 56 4.43 11.91 0.84
N GLU A 57 3.36 11.36 0.29
CA GLU A 57 2.39 12.08 -0.55
C GLU A 57 1.21 12.53 0.32
N GLY A 58 1.46 13.37 1.33
CA GLY A 58 0.40 14.12 2.03
C GLY A 58 -0.72 13.31 2.72
N ALA A 59 -0.63 11.98 2.81
CA ALA A 59 -1.54 11.19 3.63
C ALA A 59 -1.07 11.28 5.09
N SER A 60 -1.38 12.42 5.69
CA SER A 60 -1.63 12.49 7.12
C SER A 60 -2.71 11.45 7.43
N LEU A 61 -2.28 10.26 7.86
CA LEU A 61 -3.11 9.41 8.70
C LEU A 61 -3.32 10.24 9.96
N SER A 62 -4.38 11.04 9.94
CA SER A 62 -4.91 11.76 11.08
C SER A 62 -4.86 10.83 12.27
N GLU A 63 -4.05 11.19 13.26
CA GLU A 63 -4.20 10.74 14.64
C GLU A 63 -5.56 11.25 15.13
N GLU A 64 -6.66 10.68 14.65
CA GLU A 64 -7.98 10.92 15.22
C GLU A 64 -8.15 9.97 16.41
N LYS A 65 -7.79 10.51 17.58
CA LYS A 65 -8.17 9.96 18.88
C LYS A 65 -9.70 9.77 18.90
N LYS A 66 -10.14 8.52 19.05
CA LYS A 66 -11.38 8.06 19.71
C LYS A 66 -12.69 8.77 19.29
N SER A 67 -13.48 8.09 18.45
CA SER A 67 -14.94 8.20 18.41
C SER A 67 -15.56 6.83 18.03
N PRO A 68 -16.77 6.50 18.54
CA PRO A 68 -17.26 5.13 18.66
C PRO A 68 -17.87 4.55 17.37
N ASP A 69 -17.97 3.22 17.39
CA ASP A 69 -18.59 2.30 16.44
C ASP A 69 -19.85 2.87 15.74
N VAL A 70 -19.77 3.01 14.42
CA VAL A 70 -20.94 3.24 13.56
C VAL A 70 -21.17 1.97 12.74
N PRO A 71 -22.32 1.29 12.87
CA PRO A 71 -22.56 0.04 12.17
C PRO A 71 -22.67 0.28 10.66
N ILE A 72 -21.92 -0.52 9.90
CA ILE A 72 -22.03 -0.63 8.44
C ILE A 72 -23.46 -0.97 8.05
N ALA A 73 -24.15 -0.01 7.44
CA ALA A 73 -25.40 -0.27 6.72
C ALA A 73 -25.07 -0.83 5.33
N ALA A 74 -25.61 -2.01 5.04
CA ALA A 74 -25.43 -2.73 3.78
C ALA A 74 -25.78 -1.90 2.53
N PRO A 75 -25.09 -2.12 1.39
CA PRO A 75 -25.37 -1.38 0.16
C PRO A 75 -26.76 -1.72 -0.39
N ARG A 76 -27.58 -0.69 -0.61
CA ARG A 76 -28.89 -0.81 -1.29
C ARG A 76 -28.69 -1.19 -2.76
N PRO A 77 -29.52 -2.10 -3.32
CA PRO A 77 -29.38 -2.53 -4.71
C PRO A 77 -29.64 -1.37 -5.68
N ALA A 78 -28.74 -1.21 -6.64
CA ALA A 78 -28.79 -0.20 -7.69
C ALA A 78 -30.08 -0.32 -8.50
N ARG A 79 -30.87 0.76 -8.49
CA ARG A 79 -32.10 0.93 -9.24
C ARG A 79 -31.76 0.99 -10.73
N SER A 80 -32.39 0.12 -11.52
CA SER A 80 -32.26 0.04 -12.97
C SER A 80 -32.57 1.38 -13.64
N VAL A 81 -31.69 1.81 -14.55
CA VAL A 81 -31.89 2.98 -15.42
C VAL A 81 -32.73 2.54 -16.63
N PRO A 82 -33.91 3.13 -16.89
CA PRO A 82 -34.60 2.91 -18.16
C PRO A 82 -34.00 3.81 -19.25
N ALA A 83 -33.79 3.20 -20.43
CA ALA A 83 -33.38 3.86 -21.66
C ALA A 83 -34.38 4.96 -22.07
N ARG A 84 -33.87 6.05 -22.66
CA ARG A 84 -34.66 7.14 -23.25
C ARG A 84 -34.48 7.17 -24.77
N PRO A 85 -35.46 7.74 -25.51
CA PRO A 85 -35.87 7.33 -26.86
C PRO A 85 -34.92 7.75 -27.97
#